data_AF-A0A7W7D4Q8-F1
#
_entry.id   AF-A0A7W7D4Q8-F1
#
_cell.length_a   1.000
_cell.length_b   1.000
_cell.length_c   1.000
_cell.angle_alpha   90.00
_cell.angle_beta   90.00
_cell.angle_gamma   90.00
#
_symmetry.space_group_name_H-M   'P 1'
#
loop_
_entity.id
_entity.type
_entity.pdbx_description
1 polymer ?
#
loop_
_entity_poly.entity_id
_entity_poly.type
_entity_poly.pdbx_seq_one_letter_code
_entity_poly.pdbx_strand_id
1 'polypeptide(L)'
;MLLSVGLSARDNGGANAIHLAPEIRENDVTGTVNLSPNVVTRGVGIPGEPDSFVYRSRTTIRTGLIPGQLYFVRTMHKVSGGTTADLQVRDVTVCPCPLGGNYAGQPVRALDFPPPQWAQDATSITNPTSTAHTAGTPAVSVTFIAPTSGRVLIIVGGGVGNSAGADRIFLSPEVRLTNAAGAVVLTPQVTNHGFASDNAASTTVYGSRESVLEASPPASSTSPG
;
A
#
# COMPACT_ATOMS: atom_id res chain seq x y z
N MET A 1 -12.65 7.05 0.91
CA MET A 1 -11.63 8.10 0.67
C MET A 1 -10.27 7.44 0.66
N LEU A 2 -9.37 7.75 -0.26
CA LEU A 2 -7.95 7.46 -0.18
C LEU A 2 -7.27 8.55 0.67
N LEU A 3 -6.37 8.13 1.54
CA LEU A 3 -5.61 8.94 2.47
C LEU A 3 -4.14 8.58 2.31
N SER A 4 -3.33 9.54 1.92
CA SER A 4 -1.90 9.36 1.68
C SER A 4 -1.08 10.28 2.58
N VAL A 5 0.05 9.78 3.08
CA VAL A 5 1.07 10.61 3.72
C VAL A 5 2.46 10.29 3.20
N GLY A 6 3.31 11.31 3.19
CA GLY A 6 4.70 11.19 2.74
C GLY A 6 5.65 11.98 3.64
N LEU A 7 6.83 11.40 3.90
CA LEU A 7 7.87 11.99 4.74
C LEU A 7 9.22 12.03 4.04
N SER A 8 10.02 13.05 4.36
CA SER A 8 11.46 13.13 4.11
C SER A 8 12.18 13.38 5.42
N ALA A 9 12.97 12.41 5.88
CA ALA A 9 13.68 12.54 7.15
C ALA A 9 15.01 11.79 7.17
N ARG A 10 15.94 12.19 8.03
CA ARG A 10 17.20 11.47 8.30
C ARG A 10 17.47 11.44 9.78
N ASP A 11 18.13 10.38 10.23
CA ASP A 11 18.65 10.35 11.59
C ASP A 11 19.99 11.08 11.60
N ASN A 12 20.12 12.10 12.45
CA ASN A 12 21.35 12.88 12.56
C ASN A 12 22.12 12.56 13.86
N GLY A 13 21.73 11.51 14.58
CA GLY A 13 22.44 11.03 15.76
C GLY A 13 21.70 9.90 16.47
N GLY A 14 22.06 8.65 16.16
CA GLY A 14 21.60 7.44 16.86
C GLY A 14 21.11 6.34 15.93
N ALA A 15 20.36 5.39 16.50
CA ALA A 15 19.68 4.30 15.80
C ALA A 15 18.16 4.52 15.79
N ASN A 16 17.71 5.75 15.55
CA ASN A 16 16.33 6.17 15.74
C ASN A 16 15.54 6.25 14.44
N ALA A 17 14.41 5.56 14.45
CA ALA A 17 13.43 5.64 13.39
C ALA A 17 12.64 6.95 13.45
N ILE A 18 12.44 7.60 12.30
CA ILE A 18 11.58 8.78 12.19
C ILE A 18 10.27 8.36 11.57
N HIS A 19 9.19 8.75 12.23
CA HIS A 19 7.85 8.32 11.92
C HIS A 19 7.00 9.52 11.53
N LEU A 20 6.25 9.40 10.44
CA LEU A 20 5.21 10.34 10.04
C LEU A 20 3.91 9.59 9.79
N ALA A 21 2.79 10.14 10.25
CA ALA A 21 1.46 9.57 10.03
C ALA A 21 0.37 10.65 9.97
N PRO A 22 -0.79 10.36 9.34
CA PRO A 22 -1.89 11.30 9.30
C PRO A 22 -2.69 11.31 10.62
N GLU A 23 -3.22 12.47 11.00
CA GLU A 23 -4.31 12.65 11.96
C GLU A 23 -5.51 13.26 11.24
N ILE A 24 -6.73 12.78 11.52
CA ILE A 24 -7.99 13.37 11.06
C ILE A 24 -8.79 13.78 12.29
N ARG A 25 -9.38 14.97 12.27
CA ARG A 25 -10.29 15.52 13.29
C ARG A 25 -11.57 16.02 12.64
N GLU A 26 -12.62 16.18 13.43
CA GLU A 26 -13.85 16.83 12.99
C GLU A 26 -13.68 18.34 12.99
N ASN A 27 -14.13 19.00 11.92
CA ASN A 27 -14.19 20.46 11.77
C ASN A 27 -12.83 21.18 11.75
N ASP A 28 -11.99 21.06 12.79
CA ASP A 28 -10.72 21.77 12.93
C ASP A 28 -9.69 21.05 13.84
N VAL A 29 -8.60 21.75 14.16
CA VAL A 29 -7.47 21.24 14.96
C VAL A 29 -7.83 20.96 16.42
N THR A 30 -8.84 21.62 16.98
CA THR A 30 -9.34 21.42 18.35
C THR A 30 -10.46 20.39 18.43
N GLY A 31 -11.06 20.06 17.29
CA GLY A 31 -12.13 19.07 17.19
C GLY A 31 -11.72 17.66 17.60
N THR A 32 -12.74 16.83 17.80
CA THR A 32 -12.59 15.43 18.19
C THR A 32 -11.76 14.66 17.17
N VAL A 33 -10.86 13.80 17.63
CA VAL A 33 -9.99 12.99 16.76
C VAL A 33 -10.79 11.85 16.12
N ASN A 34 -10.84 11.84 14.80
CA ASN A 34 -11.46 10.80 13.98
C ASN A 34 -10.43 9.75 13.49
N LEU A 35 -9.16 10.13 13.32
CA LEU A 35 -8.03 9.24 13.06
C LEU A 35 -6.81 9.75 13.83
N SER A 36 -6.28 8.97 14.76
CA SER A 36 -5.02 9.31 15.43
C SER A 36 -3.80 8.90 14.57
N PRO A 37 -2.64 9.56 14.73
CA PRO A 37 -1.41 9.21 14.01
C PRO A 37 -0.95 7.78 14.24
N ASN A 38 -0.73 7.03 13.16
CA ASN A 38 -0.13 5.70 13.22
C ASN A 38 0.78 5.40 12.01
N VAL A 39 2.08 5.25 12.29
CA VAL A 39 3.13 5.04 11.29
C VAL A 39 3.13 3.64 10.67
N VAL A 40 2.69 2.65 11.44
CA VAL A 40 2.81 1.23 11.06
C VAL A 40 1.81 0.86 9.99
N THR A 41 0.64 1.50 10.00
CA THR A 41 -0.49 1.11 9.15
C THR A 41 -0.80 2.09 8.05
N ARG A 42 -0.66 3.39 8.34
CA ARG A 42 -1.13 4.47 7.46
C ARG A 42 -0.10 5.55 7.25
N GLY A 43 0.96 5.50 8.05
CA GLY A 43 2.10 6.36 7.93
C GLY A 43 3.31 5.63 7.37
N VAL A 44 4.42 6.30 7.56
CA VAL A 44 5.70 5.91 7.02
C VAL A 44 6.79 6.15 8.04
N GLY A 45 7.65 5.16 8.19
CA GLY A 45 8.74 5.21 9.15
C GLY A 45 10.02 4.90 8.44
N ILE A 46 11.07 5.67 8.69
CA ILE A 46 12.43 5.33 8.23
C ILE A 46 13.13 4.60 9.38
N PRO A 47 13.99 3.61 9.10
CA PRO A 47 14.77 2.96 10.15
C PRO A 47 15.74 3.95 10.82
N GLY A 48 16.31 3.54 11.95
CA GLY A 48 17.45 4.24 12.55
C GLY A 48 18.72 4.10 11.72
N GLU A 49 19.64 5.05 11.87
CA GLU A 49 20.95 5.11 11.19
C GLU A 49 21.00 5.57 9.70
N PRO A 50 19.98 6.18 9.07
CA PRO A 50 20.20 6.75 7.74
C PRO A 50 20.99 8.06 7.87
N ASP A 51 22.24 8.04 7.43
CA ASP A 51 23.14 9.19 7.30
C ASP A 51 22.66 10.27 6.29
N SER A 52 21.55 9.99 5.61
CA SER A 52 20.95 10.77 4.53
C SER A 52 19.41 10.74 4.60
N PHE A 53 18.74 11.65 3.88
CA PHE A 53 17.28 11.73 3.91
C PHE A 53 16.62 10.54 3.19
N VAL A 54 15.79 9.79 3.91
CA VAL A 54 14.97 8.69 3.40
C VAL A 54 13.53 9.18 3.20
N TYR A 55 12.98 8.84 2.04
CA TYR A 55 11.63 9.19 1.64
C TYR A 55 10.75 7.96 1.68
N ARG A 56 9.61 8.05 2.35
CA ARG A 56 8.61 6.98 2.36
C ARG A 56 7.23 7.61 2.24
N SER A 57 6.35 6.99 1.47
CA SER A 57 4.93 7.32 1.43
C SER A 57 4.06 6.10 1.64
N ARG A 58 2.85 6.31 2.15
CA ARG A 58 1.85 5.27 2.27
C ARG A 58 0.48 5.85 1.97
N THR A 59 -0.23 5.15 1.09
CA THR A 59 -1.61 5.44 0.74
C THR A 59 -2.51 4.34 1.26
N THR A 60 -3.63 4.73 1.85
CA THR A 60 -4.59 3.82 2.47
C THR A 60 -6.00 4.28 2.13
N ILE A 61 -6.97 3.36 2.02
CA ILE A 61 -8.36 3.79 1.98
C ILE A 61 -8.77 4.19 3.42
N ARG A 62 -9.12 5.46 3.61
CA ARG A 62 -9.98 5.94 4.70
C ARG A 62 -11.46 5.77 4.35
N THR A 63 -12.10 4.78 4.94
CA THR A 63 -13.56 4.60 4.94
C THR A 63 -14.16 5.12 6.25
N GLY A 64 -15.51 5.18 6.35
CA GLY A 64 -16.22 5.51 7.60
C GLY A 64 -16.33 7.01 7.92
N LEU A 65 -16.17 7.87 6.93
CA LEU A 65 -16.48 9.29 7.08
C LEU A 65 -17.97 9.52 6.86
N ILE A 66 -18.58 10.37 7.68
CA ILE A 66 -19.99 10.73 7.54
C ILE A 66 -20.16 11.52 6.24
N PRO A 67 -21.03 11.09 5.31
CA PRO A 67 -21.27 11.83 4.07
C PRO A 67 -21.73 13.27 4.36
N GLY A 68 -21.08 14.25 3.74
CA GLY A 68 -21.37 15.67 3.95
C GLY A 68 -20.77 16.28 5.22
N GLN A 69 -20.15 15.50 6.11
CA GLN A 69 -19.45 16.02 7.29
C GLN A 69 -18.08 16.63 6.92
N LEU A 70 -17.74 17.74 7.57
CA LEU A 70 -16.44 18.39 7.43
C LEU A 70 -15.39 17.73 8.34
N TYR A 71 -14.25 17.38 7.76
CA TYR A 71 -13.10 16.82 8.47
C TYR A 71 -11.83 17.62 8.18
N PHE A 72 -11.01 17.80 9.22
CA PHE A 72 -9.68 18.38 9.18
C PHE A 72 -8.63 17.27 9.18
N VAL A 73 -7.56 17.39 8.38
CA VAL A 73 -6.48 16.40 8.31
C VAL A 73 -5.11 17.08 8.43
N ARG A 74 -4.18 16.47 9.17
CA ARG A 74 -2.78 16.92 9.28
C ARG A 74 -1.79 15.78 9.38
N THR A 75 -0.52 16.04 9.13
CA THR A 75 0.57 15.09 9.44
C THR A 75 1.07 15.26 10.87
N MET A 76 1.46 14.16 11.51
CA MET A 76 2.03 14.10 12.84
C MET A 76 3.31 13.27 12.80
N HIS A 77 4.36 13.73 13.48
CA HIS A 77 5.68 13.08 13.45
C HIS A 77 6.19 12.75 14.86
N LYS A 78 7.08 11.76 14.94
CA LYS A 78 7.86 11.44 16.15
C LYS A 78 9.19 10.79 15.79
N VAL A 79 10.16 10.87 16.70
CA VAL A 79 11.43 10.12 16.68
C VAL A 79 11.34 8.98 17.70
N SER A 80 11.83 7.78 17.37
CA SER A 80 11.57 6.58 18.17
C SER A 80 12.27 6.53 19.53
N GLY A 81 13.42 7.19 19.71
CA GLY A 81 14.22 7.12 20.93
C GLY A 81 14.44 8.44 21.67
N GLY A 82 13.62 9.47 21.40
CA GLY A 82 13.65 10.73 22.16
C GLY A 82 14.87 11.63 21.93
N THR A 83 15.69 11.34 20.93
CA THR A 83 16.82 12.17 20.48
C THR A 83 16.43 13.04 19.27
N THR A 84 17.39 13.79 18.72
CA THR A 84 17.17 14.65 17.56
C THR A 84 17.16 13.86 16.25
N ALA A 85 16.36 14.33 15.30
CA ALA A 85 16.40 13.87 13.92
C ALA A 85 15.88 14.99 13.01
N ASP A 86 16.26 14.98 11.73
CA ASP A 86 15.89 16.06 10.81
C ASP A 86 14.68 15.67 9.96
N LEU A 87 13.66 16.52 9.94
CA LEU A 87 12.49 16.43 9.05
C LEU A 87 12.52 17.59 8.07
N GLN A 88 12.67 17.28 6.79
CA GLN A 88 12.76 18.32 5.77
C GLN A 88 11.40 18.60 5.13
N VAL A 89 10.58 17.56 4.92
CA VAL A 89 9.27 17.66 4.25
C VAL A 89 8.26 16.71 4.89
N ARG A 90 7.01 17.17 5.00
CA ARG A 90 5.84 16.39 5.44
C ARG A 90 4.65 16.74 4.55
N ASP A 91 3.94 15.74 4.07
CA ASP A 91 2.78 15.93 3.21
C ASP A 91 1.63 15.00 3.60
N VAL A 92 0.39 15.47 3.40
CA VAL A 92 -0.84 14.70 3.52
C VAL A 92 -1.79 15.03 2.38
N THR A 93 -2.28 13.99 1.71
CA THR A 93 -3.25 14.10 0.63
C THR A 93 -4.50 13.31 0.97
N VAL A 94 -5.65 13.92 0.72
CA VAL A 94 -6.97 13.35 0.94
C VAL A 94 -7.72 13.33 -0.39
N CYS A 95 -8.12 12.13 -0.84
CA CYS A 95 -8.84 11.95 -2.09
C CYS A 95 -10.13 11.16 -1.82
N PRO A 96 -11.34 11.66 -2.10
CA PRO A 96 -12.55 10.86 -2.02
C PRO A 96 -12.43 9.59 -2.87
N CYS A 97 -12.78 8.42 -2.31
CA CYS A 97 -12.86 7.17 -3.07
C CYS A 97 -14.35 7.04 -3.37
N PRO A 98 -14.79 7.27 -4.62
CA PRO A 98 -16.16 6.96 -4.97
C PRO A 98 -16.37 5.48 -4.68
N LEU A 99 -17.26 5.15 -3.74
CA LEU A 99 -17.78 3.80 -3.63
C LEU A 99 -18.39 3.50 -5.01
N GLY A 100 -17.83 2.51 -5.71
CA GLY A 100 -18.09 2.31 -7.13
C GLY A 100 -19.56 2.37 -7.47
N GLY A 101 -19.92 3.19 -8.47
CA GLY A 101 -21.20 3.20 -9.18
C GLY A 101 -22.47 3.52 -8.39
N ASN A 102 -22.48 3.34 -7.08
CA ASN A 102 -23.67 3.47 -6.25
C ASN A 102 -23.74 4.89 -5.70
N TYR A 103 -24.20 5.80 -6.56
CA TYR A 103 -24.94 6.96 -6.06
C TYR A 103 -26.06 6.42 -5.16
N ALA A 104 -26.36 7.12 -4.05
CA ALA A 104 -27.48 6.76 -3.21
C ALA A 104 -28.75 6.56 -4.08
N GLY A 105 -29.37 5.37 -4.00
CA GLY A 105 -30.57 5.03 -4.78
C GLY A 105 -30.36 4.11 -5.99
N GLN A 106 -29.14 3.71 -6.35
CA GLN A 106 -28.90 2.70 -7.38
C GLN A 106 -28.97 1.27 -6.80
N PRO A 107 -29.53 0.29 -7.54
CA PRO A 107 -29.59 -1.10 -7.09
C PRO A 107 -28.20 -1.75 -7.17
N VAL A 108 -27.76 -2.34 -6.06
CA VAL A 108 -26.53 -3.15 -5.98
C VAL A 108 -26.70 -4.40 -6.84
N ARG A 109 -25.73 -4.66 -7.72
CA ARG A 109 -25.69 -5.84 -8.60
C ARG A 109 -24.66 -6.86 -8.11
N ALA A 110 -24.82 -8.11 -8.52
CA ALA A 110 -23.91 -9.20 -8.13
C ALA A 110 -22.44 -8.95 -8.54
N LEU A 111 -22.22 -8.20 -9.62
CA LEU A 111 -20.87 -7.81 -10.06
C LEU A 111 -20.30 -6.62 -9.29
N ASP A 112 -21.05 -5.95 -8.42
CA ASP A 112 -20.51 -4.85 -7.61
C ASP A 112 -19.55 -5.37 -6.52
N PHE A 113 -19.71 -6.64 -6.15
CA PHE A 113 -18.97 -7.32 -5.08
C PHE A 113 -18.64 -8.78 -5.46
N PRO A 114 -17.75 -9.01 -6.44
CA PRO A 114 -17.31 -10.34 -6.80
C PRO A 114 -16.61 -11.02 -5.61
N PRO A 115 -16.68 -12.36 -5.47
CA PRO A 115 -16.08 -13.06 -4.33
C PRO A 115 -14.55 -12.85 -4.26
N PRO A 116 -13.99 -12.61 -3.06
CA PRO A 116 -12.54 -12.52 -2.89
C PRO A 116 -11.86 -13.83 -3.26
N GLN A 117 -10.64 -13.75 -3.78
CA GLN A 117 -9.86 -14.89 -4.23
C GLN A 117 -8.52 -14.92 -3.50
N TRP A 118 -8.04 -16.12 -3.18
CA TRP A 118 -6.81 -16.30 -2.42
C TRP A 118 -6.09 -17.63 -2.74
N ALA A 119 -4.77 -17.61 -2.66
CA ALA A 119 -3.89 -18.78 -2.78
C ALA A 119 -2.62 -18.57 -1.94
N GLN A 120 -1.98 -19.66 -1.53
CA GLN A 120 -0.65 -19.68 -0.90
C GLN A 120 0.09 -20.97 -1.25
N ASP A 121 1.41 -20.95 -1.07
CA ASP A 121 2.28 -22.12 -1.16
C ASP A 121 3.42 -21.99 -0.14
N ALA A 122 3.88 -23.12 0.41
CA ALA A 122 4.90 -23.17 1.45
C ALA A 122 6.22 -23.81 0.98
N THR A 123 6.35 -24.08 -0.32
CA THR A 123 7.58 -24.62 -0.91
C THR A 123 8.66 -23.55 -0.89
N SER A 124 9.79 -23.86 -0.25
CA SER A 124 10.93 -22.94 -0.18
C SER A 124 11.58 -22.74 -1.55
N ILE A 125 11.76 -21.47 -1.95
CA ILE A 125 12.62 -21.09 -3.08
C ILE A 125 13.98 -20.70 -2.50
N THR A 126 14.97 -21.57 -2.64
CA THR A 126 16.32 -21.39 -2.07
C THR A 126 17.25 -20.74 -3.08
N ASN A 127 18.00 -19.72 -2.65
CA ASN A 127 18.98 -18.99 -3.46
C ASN A 127 18.44 -18.49 -4.82
N PRO A 128 17.30 -17.76 -4.87
CA PRO A 128 16.85 -17.17 -6.12
C PRO A 128 17.90 -16.18 -6.63
N THR A 129 18.38 -16.36 -7.86
CA THR A 129 19.41 -15.51 -8.48
C THR A 129 18.87 -14.58 -9.56
N SER A 130 17.59 -14.71 -9.91
CA SER A 130 16.96 -13.89 -10.93
C SER A 130 16.92 -12.44 -10.49
N THR A 131 17.41 -11.56 -11.36
CA THR A 131 17.28 -10.11 -11.21
C THR A 131 15.95 -9.58 -11.76
N ALA A 132 15.18 -10.42 -12.46
CA ALA A 132 13.82 -10.15 -12.90
C ALA A 132 12.79 -10.78 -11.95
N HIS A 133 11.59 -10.18 -11.87
CA HIS A 133 10.46 -10.83 -11.20
C HIS A 133 10.08 -12.08 -11.97
N THR A 134 10.13 -13.22 -11.29
CA THR A 134 9.75 -14.52 -11.83
C THR A 134 8.68 -15.13 -10.96
N ALA A 135 7.76 -15.88 -11.57
CA ALA A 135 6.81 -16.68 -10.80
C ALA A 135 7.56 -17.72 -9.96
N GLY A 136 7.05 -17.96 -8.75
CA GLY A 136 7.52 -19.08 -7.93
C GLY A 136 7.20 -20.42 -8.58
N THR A 137 7.88 -21.47 -8.12
CA THR A 137 7.55 -22.86 -8.47
C THR A 137 7.35 -23.64 -7.17
N PRO A 138 6.11 -24.00 -6.80
CA PRO A 138 4.83 -23.72 -7.49
C PRO A 138 4.46 -22.23 -7.57
N ALA A 139 3.64 -21.86 -8.57
CA ALA A 139 3.13 -20.51 -8.70
C ALA A 139 1.95 -20.29 -7.73
N VAL A 140 2.02 -19.20 -6.95
CA VAL A 140 0.90 -18.73 -6.12
C VAL A 140 0.06 -17.77 -6.94
N SER A 141 -1.10 -18.22 -7.42
CA SER A 141 -1.97 -17.43 -8.31
C SER A 141 -3.45 -17.71 -8.08
N VAL A 142 -4.29 -16.75 -8.47
CA VAL A 142 -5.76 -16.81 -8.39
C VAL A 142 -6.36 -16.20 -9.65
N THR A 143 -7.61 -16.55 -9.96
CA THR A 143 -8.40 -15.86 -11.00
C THR A 143 -9.61 -15.21 -10.34
N PHE A 144 -9.87 -13.94 -10.63
CA PHE A 144 -11.01 -13.19 -10.09
C PHE A 144 -11.75 -12.44 -11.20
N ILE A 145 -12.99 -12.05 -10.93
CA ILE A 145 -13.79 -11.15 -11.77
C ILE A 145 -13.67 -9.75 -11.19
N ALA A 146 -13.36 -8.74 -12.00
CA ALA A 146 -13.29 -7.36 -11.52
C ALA A 146 -14.69 -6.86 -11.10
N PRO A 147 -14.81 -6.13 -9.97
CA PRO A 147 -16.06 -5.52 -9.55
C PRO A 147 -16.50 -4.43 -10.53
N THR A 148 -17.79 -4.07 -10.51
CA THR A 148 -18.30 -2.91 -11.29
C THR A 148 -17.68 -1.59 -10.86
N SER A 149 -17.15 -1.51 -9.64
CA SER A 149 -16.34 -0.38 -9.19
C SER A 149 -15.05 -0.23 -10.02
N GLY A 150 -14.62 -1.28 -10.71
CA GLY A 150 -13.31 -1.41 -11.33
C GLY A 150 -12.18 -1.56 -10.30
N ARG A 151 -12.44 -1.42 -9.00
CA ARG A 151 -11.40 -1.34 -7.97
C ARG A 151 -11.33 -2.62 -7.16
N VAL A 152 -10.14 -3.23 -7.09
CA VAL A 152 -9.83 -4.38 -6.25
C VAL A 152 -8.73 -4.05 -5.27
N LEU A 153 -8.87 -4.51 -4.03
CA LEU A 153 -7.76 -4.51 -3.09
C LEU A 153 -6.91 -5.75 -3.34
N ILE A 154 -5.63 -5.53 -3.58
CA ILE A 154 -4.60 -6.55 -3.74
C ILE A 154 -3.70 -6.53 -2.51
N ILE A 155 -3.44 -7.71 -1.98
CA ILE A 155 -2.53 -7.91 -0.88
C ILE A 155 -1.45 -8.88 -1.35
N VAL A 156 -0.20 -8.45 -1.25
CA VAL A 156 0.96 -9.31 -1.49
C VAL A 156 1.81 -9.38 -0.25
N GLY A 157 2.14 -10.59 0.15
CA GLY A 157 2.99 -10.84 1.30
C GLY A 157 3.65 -12.21 1.24
N GLY A 158 4.63 -12.39 2.10
CA GLY A 158 5.39 -13.62 2.20
C GLY A 158 6.62 -13.46 3.09
N GLY A 159 7.37 -14.54 3.25
CA GLY A 159 8.66 -14.55 3.94
C GLY A 159 9.80 -14.36 2.95
N VAL A 160 10.61 -13.32 3.16
CA VAL A 160 11.77 -12.99 2.33
C VAL A 160 12.98 -12.71 3.20
N GLY A 161 14.04 -13.48 3.02
CA GLY A 161 15.31 -13.29 3.74
C GLY A 161 16.47 -13.38 2.76
N ASN A 162 17.46 -12.51 2.95
CA ASN A 162 18.73 -12.64 2.26
C ASN A 162 19.86 -12.62 3.29
N SER A 163 20.27 -13.82 3.72
CA SER A 163 21.31 -14.01 4.73
C SER A 163 22.73 -13.74 4.22
N ALA A 164 22.89 -13.33 2.96
CA ALA A 164 24.19 -13.06 2.36
C ALA A 164 24.19 -11.78 1.49
N GLY A 165 25.10 -10.86 1.76
CA GLY A 165 25.31 -9.67 0.93
C GLY A 165 24.28 -8.55 1.18
N ALA A 166 24.32 -7.54 0.30
CA ALA A 166 23.52 -6.31 0.43
C ALA A 166 22.21 -6.32 -0.38
N ASP A 167 21.86 -7.48 -0.94
CA ASP A 167 20.68 -7.60 -1.80
C ASP A 167 19.41 -7.85 -0.99
N ARG A 168 18.26 -7.53 -1.59
CA ARG A 168 16.94 -7.74 -0.98
C ARG A 168 16.10 -8.63 -1.88
N ILE A 169 15.27 -9.46 -1.26
CA ILE A 169 14.25 -10.19 -2.02
C ILE A 169 12.97 -9.35 -2.05
N PHE A 170 12.41 -9.21 -3.26
CA PHE A 170 11.19 -8.45 -3.52
C PHE A 170 10.04 -9.40 -3.86
N LEU A 171 8.91 -9.20 -3.18
CA LEU A 171 7.62 -9.81 -3.51
C LEU A 171 6.73 -8.76 -4.13
N SER A 172 6.06 -9.07 -5.23
CA SER A 172 5.17 -8.12 -5.91
C SER A 172 4.09 -8.85 -6.72
N PRO A 173 2.87 -8.33 -6.80
CA PRO A 173 1.80 -8.95 -7.55
C PRO A 173 1.99 -8.74 -9.05
N GLU A 174 1.65 -9.75 -9.84
CA GLU A 174 1.28 -9.59 -11.24
C GLU A 174 -0.22 -9.83 -11.39
N VAL A 175 -0.91 -9.03 -12.20
CA VAL A 175 -2.29 -9.29 -12.62
C VAL A 175 -2.31 -9.36 -14.13
N ARG A 176 -2.94 -10.38 -14.69
CA ARG A 176 -3.13 -10.59 -16.13
C ARG A 176 -4.60 -10.78 -16.46
N LEU A 177 -4.99 -10.45 -17.68
CA LEU A 177 -6.31 -10.76 -18.21
C LEU A 177 -6.43 -12.26 -18.42
N THR A 178 -7.57 -12.83 -18.01
CA THR A 178 -7.99 -14.21 -18.33
C THR A 178 -7.16 -15.34 -17.71
N ASN A 179 -5.83 -15.36 -17.83
CA ASN A 179 -4.94 -16.39 -17.29
C ASN A 179 -3.46 -15.93 -17.30
N ALA A 180 -2.55 -16.83 -16.90
CA ALA A 180 -1.11 -16.57 -16.84
C ALA A 180 -0.46 -16.24 -18.20
N ALA A 181 -1.06 -16.65 -19.33
CA ALA A 181 -0.58 -16.30 -20.67
C ALA A 181 -1.24 -15.03 -21.23
N GLY A 182 -2.24 -14.48 -20.53
CA GLY A 182 -2.93 -13.29 -20.99
C GLY A 182 -2.12 -12.01 -20.83
N ALA A 183 -2.67 -10.94 -21.40
CA ALA A 183 -2.06 -9.62 -21.34
C ALA A 183 -1.95 -9.12 -19.90
N VAL A 184 -0.85 -8.44 -19.57
CA VAL A 184 -0.59 -7.90 -18.22
C VAL A 184 -1.44 -6.66 -17.94
N VAL A 185 -2.10 -6.64 -16.78
CA VAL A 185 -2.90 -5.53 -16.22
C VAL A 185 -2.14 -4.81 -15.10
N LEU A 186 -1.43 -5.57 -14.26
CA LEU A 186 -0.53 -5.04 -13.23
C LEU A 186 0.80 -5.78 -13.34
N THR A 187 1.87 -5.07 -13.65
CA THR A 187 3.23 -5.62 -13.61
C THR A 187 3.75 -5.62 -12.16
N PRO A 188 4.55 -6.62 -11.73
CA PRO A 188 5.19 -6.64 -10.42
C PRO A 188 5.99 -5.38 -10.09
N GLN A 189 5.67 -4.70 -8.99
CA GLN A 189 6.35 -3.50 -8.51
C GLN A 189 6.35 -3.42 -6.96
N VAL A 190 7.53 -3.53 -6.35
CA VAL A 190 7.65 -3.69 -4.88
C VAL A 190 7.34 -2.42 -4.10
N THR A 191 7.78 -1.27 -4.58
CA THR A 191 7.55 0.01 -3.90
C THR A 191 6.08 0.35 -3.77
N ASN A 192 5.30 -0.03 -4.79
CA ASN A 192 3.93 0.42 -4.97
C ASN A 192 2.88 -0.61 -4.62
N HIS A 193 3.23 -1.90 -4.68
CA HIS A 193 2.26 -2.97 -4.50
C HIS A 193 2.85 -4.21 -3.82
N GLY A 194 4.14 -4.18 -3.49
CA GLY A 194 4.86 -5.32 -2.97
C GLY A 194 5.61 -5.08 -1.67
N PHE A 195 6.27 -6.12 -1.22
CA PHE A 195 6.98 -6.14 0.05
C PHE A 195 8.43 -6.58 -0.20
N ALA A 196 9.36 -6.03 0.58
CA ALA A 196 10.79 -6.31 0.45
C ALA A 196 11.36 -6.75 1.79
N SER A 197 12.36 -7.64 1.75
CA SER A 197 13.19 -7.88 2.93
C SER A 197 13.94 -6.60 3.33
N ASP A 198 14.46 -6.58 4.57
CA ASP A 198 15.50 -5.61 4.93
C ASP A 198 16.80 -5.94 4.20
N ASN A 199 17.71 -4.95 4.16
CA ASN A 199 19.05 -5.15 3.63
C ASN A 199 19.85 -6.07 4.55
N ALA A 200 20.61 -7.02 3.97
CA ALA A 200 21.42 -7.99 4.72
C ALA A 200 20.64 -8.70 5.84
N ALA A 201 19.37 -9.05 5.57
CA ALA A 201 18.51 -9.70 6.53
C ALA A 201 19.05 -11.10 6.90
N SER A 202 19.70 -11.21 8.05
CA SER A 202 20.28 -12.46 8.57
C SER A 202 19.26 -13.58 8.80
N THR A 203 17.97 -13.25 8.74
CA THR A 203 16.83 -14.16 8.86
C THR A 203 15.71 -13.74 7.90
N THR A 204 14.70 -14.60 7.71
CA THR A 204 13.54 -14.29 6.87
C THR A 204 12.70 -13.15 7.46
N VAL A 205 12.55 -12.06 6.72
CA VAL A 205 11.63 -10.95 7.02
C VAL A 205 10.26 -11.25 6.42
N TYR A 206 9.23 -11.25 7.24
CA TYR A 206 7.85 -11.40 6.80
C TYR A 206 7.17 -10.05 6.72
N GLY A 207 6.38 -9.84 5.68
CA GLY A 207 5.57 -8.65 5.58
C GLY A 207 4.71 -8.66 4.34
N SER A 208 3.93 -7.61 4.23
CA SER A 208 2.94 -7.47 3.18
C SER A 208 2.74 -6.02 2.80
N ARG A 209 2.23 -5.83 1.59
CA ARG A 209 1.76 -4.53 1.12
C ARG A 209 0.36 -4.67 0.58
N GLU A 210 -0.46 -3.74 1.03
CA GLU A 210 -1.82 -3.56 0.57
C GLU A 210 -1.82 -2.52 -0.54
N SER A 211 -2.68 -2.73 -1.53
CA SER A 211 -2.78 -1.85 -2.68
C SER A 211 -4.13 -1.96 -3.33
N VAL A 212 -4.75 -0.82 -3.53
CA VAL A 212 -5.95 -0.77 -4.36
C VAL A 212 -5.47 -0.74 -5.81
N LEU A 213 -5.81 -1.76 -6.58
CA LEU A 213 -5.75 -1.72 -8.03
C LEU A 213 -7.09 -1.17 -8.52
N GLU A 214 -7.03 -0.11 -9.30
CA GLU A 214 -8.21 0.47 -9.94
C GLU A 214 -8.11 0.19 -11.45
N ALA A 215 -9.00 -0.63 -11.99
CA ALA A 215 -9.19 -0.79 -13.42
C ALA A 215 -9.79 0.50 -13.99
N SER A 216 -9.26 0.98 -15.12
CA SER A 216 -9.92 2.05 -15.86
C SER A 216 -11.30 1.56 -16.32
N PRO A 217 -12.39 2.32 -16.11
CA PRO A 217 -13.69 1.94 -16.64
C PRO A 217 -13.61 1.83 -18.18
N PRO A 218 -14.24 0.82 -18.80
CA PRO A 218 -14.30 0.76 -20.26
C PRO A 218 -14.98 2.02 -20.80
N ALA A 219 -14.43 2.60 -21.87
CA ALA A 219 -14.96 3.79 -22.51
C ALA A 219 -16.45 3.59 -22.80
N SER A 220 -17.30 4.49 -22.29
CA SER A 220 -18.74 4.43 -22.54
C SER A 220 -18.99 4.52 -24.05
N SER A 221 -19.55 3.47 -24.64
CA SER A 221 -20.04 3.53 -26.01
C SER A 221 -21.15 4.58 -26.08
N THR A 222 -20.91 5.69 -26.77
CA THR A 222 -21.97 6.62 -27.16
C THR A 222 -22.92 5.86 -28.07
N SER A 223 -24.15 5.63 -27.60
CA SER A 223 -25.24 5.14 -28.45
C SER A 223 -25.47 6.17 -29.57
N PRO A 224 -25.51 5.77 -30.85
CA PRO A 224 -26.17 6.58 -31.87
C PRO A 224 -27.67 6.58 -31.57
N GLY A 225 -28.31 7.73 -31.79
CA GLY A 225 -29.77 7.89 -31.72
C GLY A 225 -30.49 7.28 -32.92
#